data_AF-A0A381S5J6-F1
#
_entry.id   AF-A0A381S5J6-F1
#
_cell.length_a   1.000
_cell.length_b   1.000
_cell.length_c   1.000
_cell.angle_alpha   90.00
_cell.angle_beta   90.00
_cell.angle_gamma   90.00
#
_symmetry.space_group_name_H-M   'P 1'
#
loop_
_entity.id
_entity.type
_entity.pdbx_description
1 polymer ?
#
loop_
_entity_poly.entity_id
_entity_poly.type
_entity_poly.pdbx_seq_one_letter_code
_entity_poly.pdbx_strand_id
1 'polypeptide(L)'
;MTRRLVTFLLIIGFVTPACVATEETVSDQPLVSAAQPMEPWGIVDASPNVSDGLRVLVLHDMEGLSGQDDWKSFDYPRPEYLHGQELLVADINAVVDGLFAGGATEVHIVDGHGSGNPEPDVRADLLDPRASQILRDEPFDTYFDMPESSMYDAVVVVGMHAKTGSGGFASHTFTLGIEFQINGHPITETELVGLSWGRVGVPVVFASGDDRLGNDLETMPWIQYVTVKTATSAMTADLRPVAEARADLTAGARQAVENLTSAKVMRVSTPVHATLQAVPPASLRSLEGFPGIDYSDNSVSFIAADLREAYDGLTAIVQVARTAYPQVMFELLRGKPNAQATFDEYSTRLTERWLDFESGRWRPPEDVTSPGLRQYHGYR
;
A
#
# COMPACT_ATOMS: atom_id res chain seq x y z
N MET A 1 0.33 -27.18 -21.80
CA MET A 1 0.62 -27.40 -23.23
C MET A 1 -0.53 -26.84 -24.05
N THR A 2 -0.25 -25.86 -24.90
CA THR A 2 -0.91 -25.57 -26.19
C THR A 2 -2.38 -25.10 -26.22
N ARG A 3 -2.55 -23.84 -26.68
CA ARG A 3 -3.72 -23.29 -27.38
C ARG A 3 -4.40 -24.31 -28.30
N ARG A 4 -5.73 -24.22 -28.47
CA ARG A 4 -6.36 -24.49 -29.79
C ARG A 4 -7.72 -23.82 -29.96
N LEU A 5 -7.80 -23.11 -31.09
CA LEU A 5 -8.97 -22.58 -31.79
C LEU A 5 -10.13 -23.57 -31.81
N VAL A 6 -11.35 -23.07 -31.58
CA VAL A 6 -12.59 -23.77 -31.93
C VAL A 6 -13.01 -23.31 -33.33
N THR A 7 -12.83 -24.19 -34.31
CA THR A 7 -13.51 -24.14 -35.60
C THR A 7 -14.80 -24.94 -35.48
N PHE A 8 -15.93 -24.32 -35.81
CA PHE A 8 -17.24 -24.96 -35.85
C PHE A 8 -17.32 -25.96 -37.03
N LEU A 9 -17.69 -27.20 -36.75
CA LEU A 9 -18.31 -28.08 -37.74
C LEU A 9 -19.42 -28.91 -37.08
N LEU A 10 -20.58 -28.85 -37.71
CA LEU A 10 -21.88 -29.35 -37.28
C LEU A 10 -22.10 -30.77 -37.84
N ILE A 11 -22.21 -31.81 -36.99
CA ILE A 11 -22.85 -33.09 -37.36
C ILE A 11 -23.63 -33.69 -36.17
N ILE A 12 -24.79 -34.21 -36.52
CA ILE A 12 -25.95 -34.70 -35.76
C ILE A 12 -25.72 -36.10 -35.14
N GLY A 13 -26.24 -36.32 -33.93
CA GLY A 13 -27.05 -37.53 -33.62
C GLY A 13 -26.47 -38.70 -32.81
N PHE A 14 -27.01 -38.82 -31.58
CA PHE A 14 -27.49 -40.05 -30.89
C PHE A 14 -26.55 -41.01 -30.11
N VAL A 15 -26.96 -41.16 -28.82
CA VAL A 15 -26.84 -42.28 -27.85
C VAL A 15 -25.53 -42.46 -27.06
N THR A 16 -25.70 -42.35 -25.74
CA THR A 16 -24.77 -42.59 -24.61
C THR A 16 -24.24 -44.03 -24.52
N PRO A 17 -23.14 -44.25 -23.77
CA PRO A 17 -23.34 -44.81 -22.43
C PRO A 17 -22.54 -44.11 -21.33
N ALA A 18 -23.06 -44.29 -20.11
CA ALA A 18 -22.65 -43.70 -18.86
C ALA A 18 -21.16 -43.86 -18.52
N CYS A 19 -20.58 -42.78 -17.99
CA CYS A 19 -19.40 -42.85 -17.14
C CYS A 19 -19.75 -42.11 -15.85
N VAL A 20 -19.75 -42.84 -14.73
CA VAL A 20 -19.97 -42.31 -13.39
C VAL A 20 -18.82 -41.37 -13.07
N ALA A 21 -19.12 -40.08 -12.98
CA ALA A 21 -18.23 -39.09 -12.38
C ALA A 21 -18.56 -39.03 -10.89
N THR A 22 -17.58 -39.34 -10.05
CA THR A 22 -17.62 -39.01 -8.63
C THR A 22 -17.54 -37.49 -8.50
N GLU A 23 -18.65 -36.86 -8.10
CA GLU A 23 -18.69 -35.47 -7.67
C GLU A 23 -17.88 -35.34 -6.37
N GLU A 24 -16.65 -34.83 -6.46
CA GLU A 24 -16.10 -34.07 -5.34
C GLU A 24 -16.78 -32.70 -5.35
N THR A 25 -17.70 -32.53 -4.42
CA THR A 25 -18.35 -31.25 -4.13
C THR A 25 -17.29 -30.27 -3.61
N VAL A 26 -16.83 -29.36 -4.48
CA VAL A 26 -16.29 -28.08 -4.01
C VAL A 26 -17.49 -27.30 -3.47
N SER A 27 -17.45 -27.00 -2.18
CA SER A 27 -18.51 -26.30 -1.47
C SER A 27 -18.58 -24.83 -1.94
N ASP A 28 -19.43 -24.55 -2.92
CA ASP A 28 -19.91 -23.20 -3.29
C ASP A 28 -20.90 -22.64 -2.24
N GLN A 29 -20.49 -22.62 -0.97
CA GLN A 29 -21.21 -21.85 0.05
C GLN A 29 -20.58 -20.45 0.08
N PRO A 30 -21.28 -19.40 -0.35
CA PRO A 30 -20.72 -18.06 -0.26
C PRO A 30 -20.51 -17.71 1.22
N LEU A 31 -19.37 -17.08 1.55
CA LEU A 31 -18.90 -16.75 2.91
C LEU A 31 -19.81 -15.78 3.70
N VAL A 32 -21.03 -15.50 3.22
CA VAL A 32 -21.95 -14.41 3.61
C VAL A 32 -22.40 -14.42 5.08
N SER A 33 -21.96 -15.38 5.90
CA SER A 33 -22.39 -15.50 7.30
C SER A 33 -21.31 -15.99 8.27
N ALA A 34 -20.03 -16.00 7.89
CA ALA A 34 -18.99 -16.38 8.84
C ALA A 34 -18.90 -15.33 9.97
N ALA A 35 -18.91 -15.76 11.24
CA ALA A 35 -18.73 -14.86 12.37
C ALA A 35 -17.35 -14.18 12.31
N GLN A 36 -17.26 -12.93 12.77
CA GLN A 36 -15.98 -12.25 12.92
C GLN A 36 -15.07 -13.02 13.89
N PRO A 37 -13.78 -13.21 13.57
CA PRO A 37 -12.82 -13.76 14.53
C PRO A 37 -12.78 -12.93 15.82
N MET A 38 -12.59 -13.59 16.96
CA MET A 38 -12.48 -12.90 18.26
C MET A 38 -11.24 -11.99 18.35
N GLU A 39 -10.12 -12.45 17.78
CA GLU A 39 -8.87 -11.70 17.70
C GLU A 39 -8.58 -11.43 16.22
N PRO A 40 -8.19 -10.20 15.83
CA PRO A 40 -8.03 -9.86 14.42
C PRO A 40 -6.84 -10.57 13.77
N TRP A 41 -5.83 -10.92 14.56
CA TRP A 41 -4.65 -11.68 14.17
C TRP A 41 -4.03 -12.39 15.38
N GLY A 42 -3.31 -13.47 15.13
CA GLY A 42 -2.39 -14.06 16.09
C GLY A 42 -1.00 -13.42 16.03
N ILE A 43 -0.31 -13.38 17.17
CA ILE A 43 1.11 -13.02 17.25
C ILE A 43 1.89 -14.30 17.54
N VAL A 44 2.85 -14.62 16.67
CA VAL A 44 3.71 -15.82 16.82
C VAL A 44 5.17 -15.43 16.78
N ASP A 45 6.01 -16.16 17.51
CA ASP A 45 7.46 -15.95 17.48
C ASP A 45 8.01 -16.14 16.07
N ALA A 46 8.87 -15.21 15.64
CA ALA A 46 9.61 -15.36 14.40
C ALA A 46 10.74 -16.39 14.59
N SER A 47 11.14 -17.03 13.50
CA SER A 47 12.29 -17.95 13.50
C SER A 47 13.19 -17.64 12.29
N PRO A 48 13.80 -16.45 12.24
CA PRO A 48 14.64 -16.05 11.12
C PRO A 48 15.88 -16.95 11.02
N ASN A 49 16.19 -17.43 9.82
CA ASN A 49 17.36 -18.28 9.58
C ASN A 49 18.51 -17.45 9.00
N VAL A 50 19.35 -16.93 9.90
CA VAL A 50 20.48 -16.05 9.54
C VAL A 50 21.79 -16.81 9.28
N SER A 51 21.75 -18.13 9.01
CA SER A 51 22.96 -18.94 8.85
C SER A 51 23.84 -18.53 7.67
N ASP A 52 23.22 -17.98 6.62
CA ASP A 52 23.88 -17.57 5.38
C ASP A 52 24.10 -16.04 5.31
N GLY A 53 23.93 -15.35 6.44
CA GLY A 53 23.91 -13.89 6.53
C GLY A 53 22.51 -13.36 6.86
N LEU A 54 22.46 -12.14 7.38
CA LEU A 54 21.21 -11.44 7.72
C LEU A 54 20.86 -10.46 6.60
N ARG A 55 19.79 -10.78 5.86
CA ARG A 55 19.26 -9.94 4.77
C ARG A 55 18.07 -9.12 5.27
N VAL A 56 18.17 -7.81 5.16
CA VAL A 56 17.14 -6.88 5.62
C VAL A 56 16.55 -6.12 4.45
N LEU A 57 15.21 -6.09 4.38
CA LEU A 57 14.50 -5.21 3.48
C LEU A 57 14.12 -3.92 4.22
N VAL A 58 14.46 -2.77 3.64
CA VAL A 58 13.97 -1.45 4.02
C VAL A 58 12.85 -1.10 3.05
N LEU A 59 11.61 -1.08 3.54
CA LEU A 59 10.50 -0.45 2.84
C LEU A 59 10.39 0.97 3.35
N HIS A 60 10.40 1.96 2.46
CA HIS A 60 10.29 3.35 2.89
C HIS A 60 9.01 4.00 2.41
N ASP A 61 8.69 5.07 3.12
CA ASP A 61 7.66 6.03 2.83
C ASP A 61 8.21 7.45 3.10
N MET A 62 7.47 8.52 2.76
CA MET A 62 8.02 9.88 2.82
C MET A 62 7.35 10.80 3.84
N GLU A 63 6.15 10.53 4.30
CA GLU A 63 5.36 11.39 5.20
C GLU A 63 5.99 11.50 6.58
N GLY A 64 6.68 10.46 7.04
CA GLY A 64 7.18 10.29 8.40
C GLY A 64 8.64 10.68 8.59
N LEU A 65 9.24 11.46 7.68
CA LEU A 65 10.67 11.75 7.71
C LEU A 65 11.07 12.79 8.76
N SER A 66 12.33 12.69 9.24
CA SER A 66 12.93 13.66 10.15
C SER A 66 13.20 14.99 9.43
N GLY A 67 12.95 16.11 10.12
CA GLY A 67 13.11 17.44 9.54
C GLY A 67 12.03 17.86 8.53
N GLN A 68 10.96 17.07 8.38
CA GLN A 68 9.90 17.29 7.41
C GLN A 68 8.56 17.66 8.07
N ASP A 69 7.99 18.81 7.71
CA ASP A 69 6.70 19.32 8.20
C ASP A 69 5.81 19.93 7.10
N ASP A 70 6.24 19.90 5.83
CA ASP A 70 5.46 20.36 4.68
C ASP A 70 5.14 19.19 3.74
N TRP A 71 3.84 18.95 3.51
CA TRP A 71 3.36 17.87 2.65
C TRP A 71 3.83 17.99 1.20
N LYS A 72 4.19 19.20 0.76
CA LYS A 72 4.75 19.40 -0.59
C LYS A 72 6.11 18.75 -0.78
N SER A 73 6.80 18.37 0.29
CA SER A 73 8.09 17.68 0.20
C SER A 73 7.97 16.20 -0.17
N PHE A 74 6.77 15.60 -0.11
CA PHE A 74 6.54 14.22 -0.54
C PHE A 74 5.60 14.10 -1.75
N ASP A 75 4.87 15.16 -2.10
CA ASP A 75 4.02 15.22 -3.31
C ASP A 75 4.82 15.60 -4.57
N TYR A 76 5.06 14.66 -5.49
CA TYR A 76 5.61 15.00 -6.81
C TYR A 76 4.55 15.68 -7.71
N PRO A 77 4.87 16.69 -8.53
CA PRO A 77 6.18 17.27 -8.86
C PRO A 77 6.45 18.62 -8.18
N ARG A 78 6.10 18.77 -6.89
CA ARG A 78 6.28 20.06 -6.21
C ARG A 78 7.76 20.46 -6.16
N PRO A 79 8.09 21.77 -6.17
CA PRO A 79 9.48 22.21 -6.02
C PRO A 79 10.16 21.69 -4.74
N GLU A 80 9.40 21.56 -3.65
CA GLU A 80 9.86 21.08 -2.34
C GLU A 80 10.20 19.58 -2.34
N TYR A 81 9.69 18.82 -3.31
CA TYR A 81 9.90 17.37 -3.39
C TYR A 81 11.38 16.98 -3.47
N LEU A 82 12.22 17.77 -4.16
CA LEU A 82 13.67 17.54 -4.20
C LEU A 82 14.30 17.59 -2.81
N HIS A 83 13.83 18.48 -1.93
CA HIS A 83 14.29 18.53 -0.55
C HIS A 83 13.80 17.31 0.24
N GLY A 84 12.57 16.85 0.00
CA GLY A 84 12.08 15.61 0.59
C GLY A 84 12.91 14.40 0.21
N GLN A 85 13.36 14.28 -1.05
CA GLN A 85 14.30 13.21 -1.45
C GLN A 85 15.63 13.27 -0.69
N GLU A 86 16.15 14.48 -0.41
CA GLU A 86 17.36 14.64 0.41
C GLU A 86 17.14 14.17 1.85
N LEU A 87 15.99 14.49 2.44
CA LEU A 87 15.61 14.02 3.78
C LEU A 87 15.42 12.50 3.81
N LEU A 88 14.73 11.94 2.80
CA LEU A 88 14.45 10.52 2.65
C LEU A 88 15.75 9.71 2.63
N VAL A 89 16.68 10.06 1.74
CA VAL A 89 17.94 9.33 1.61
C VAL A 89 18.78 9.45 2.88
N ALA A 90 18.78 10.61 3.55
CA ALA A 90 19.54 10.80 4.77
C ALA A 90 19.00 9.96 5.95
N ASP A 91 17.68 9.82 6.08
CA ASP A 91 17.07 8.97 7.10
C ASP A 91 17.25 7.48 6.78
N ILE A 92 17.11 7.08 5.51
CA ILE A 92 17.44 5.73 5.06
C ILE A 92 18.90 5.40 5.34
N ASN A 93 19.85 6.29 5.02
CA ASN A 93 21.27 6.05 5.27
C ASN A 93 21.57 5.90 6.77
N ALA A 94 20.91 6.66 7.65
CA ALA A 94 21.03 6.48 9.10
C ALA A 94 20.52 5.10 9.55
N VAL A 95 19.39 4.64 9.01
CA VAL A 95 18.87 3.29 9.26
C VAL A 95 19.82 2.23 8.72
N VAL A 96 20.30 2.35 7.48
CA VAL A 96 21.28 1.44 6.84
C VAL A 96 22.55 1.31 7.69
N ASP A 97 23.08 2.43 8.19
CA ASP A 97 24.23 2.45 9.11
C ASP A 97 23.97 1.61 10.35
N GLY A 98 22.79 1.79 10.97
CA GLY A 98 22.36 1.03 12.13
C GLY A 98 22.22 -0.47 11.84
N LEU A 99 21.59 -0.83 10.72
CA LEU A 99 21.41 -2.23 10.31
C LEU A 99 22.75 -2.95 10.16
N PHE A 100 23.71 -2.37 9.43
CA PHE A 100 25.05 -2.95 9.28
C PHE A 100 25.80 -3.00 10.62
N ALA A 101 25.68 -1.98 11.46
CA ALA A 101 26.28 -1.99 12.80
C ALA A 101 25.67 -3.07 13.72
N GLY A 102 24.41 -3.46 13.50
CA GLY A 102 23.75 -4.56 14.20
C GLY A 102 24.13 -5.95 13.67
N GLY A 103 24.71 -6.03 12.47
CA GLY A 103 25.16 -7.29 11.86
C GLY A 103 24.39 -7.73 10.62
N ALA A 104 23.58 -6.85 10.02
CA ALA A 104 23.05 -7.12 8.67
C ALA A 104 24.22 -7.29 7.68
N THR A 105 24.07 -8.23 6.75
CA THR A 105 25.07 -8.51 5.70
C THR A 105 24.61 -8.00 4.34
N GLU A 106 23.30 -7.87 4.12
CA GLU A 106 22.71 -7.31 2.92
C GLU A 106 21.52 -6.42 3.30
N VAL A 107 21.42 -5.26 2.65
CA VAL A 107 20.33 -4.32 2.85
C VAL A 107 19.78 -3.90 1.49
N HIS A 108 18.50 -4.17 1.26
CA HIS A 108 17.79 -3.78 0.05
C HIS A 108 16.72 -2.74 0.36
N ILE A 109 16.54 -1.77 -0.54
CA ILE A 109 15.60 -0.66 -0.40
C ILE A 109 14.48 -0.84 -1.42
N VAL A 110 13.22 -0.73 -0.98
CA VAL A 110 12.05 -0.76 -1.86
C VAL A 110 11.15 0.45 -1.60
N ASP A 111 10.64 1.04 -2.68
CA ASP A 111 9.82 2.24 -2.64
C ASP A 111 8.36 1.91 -2.33
N GLY A 112 7.86 2.40 -1.20
CA GLY A 112 6.48 2.20 -0.75
C GLY A 112 5.58 3.42 -0.88
N HIS A 113 6.10 4.60 -1.22
CA HIS A 113 5.39 5.88 -1.03
C HIS A 113 4.36 6.19 -2.13
N GLY A 114 4.72 5.93 -3.39
CA GLY A 114 3.82 6.20 -4.52
C GLY A 114 3.65 7.69 -4.85
N SER A 115 4.74 8.47 -4.79
CA SER A 115 4.75 9.92 -5.06
C SER A 115 4.16 10.34 -6.42
N GLY A 116 4.11 9.43 -7.39
CA GLY A 116 3.83 9.72 -8.80
C GLY A 116 5.06 10.19 -9.59
N ASN A 117 6.25 10.20 -8.96
CA ASN A 117 7.53 10.37 -9.64
C ASN A 117 7.76 9.19 -10.61
N PRO A 118 8.14 9.44 -11.87
CA PRO A 118 8.46 8.34 -12.81
C PRO A 118 9.76 7.60 -12.47
N GLU A 119 10.63 8.20 -11.64
CA GLU A 119 11.88 7.63 -11.15
C GLU A 119 11.77 7.27 -9.65
N PRO A 120 12.65 6.42 -9.09
CA PRO A 120 12.61 6.11 -7.65
C PRO A 120 12.66 7.35 -6.76
N ASP A 121 11.92 7.34 -5.65
CA ASP A 121 11.95 8.44 -4.68
C ASP A 121 13.34 8.54 -4.02
N VAL A 122 14.02 7.40 -3.83
CA VAL A 122 15.38 7.31 -3.32
C VAL A 122 16.40 7.61 -4.42
N ARG A 123 17.12 8.72 -4.25
CA ARG A 123 18.21 9.09 -5.15
C ARG A 123 19.42 8.17 -5.02
N ALA A 124 19.69 7.40 -6.07
CA ALA A 124 20.77 6.42 -6.12
C ALA A 124 22.17 7.04 -5.93
N ASP A 125 22.37 8.31 -6.33
CA ASP A 125 23.66 9.01 -6.18
C ASP A 125 23.97 9.42 -4.74
N LEU A 126 22.99 9.37 -3.84
CA LEU A 126 23.10 9.74 -2.44
C LEU A 126 22.97 8.55 -1.48
N LEU A 127 22.49 7.40 -1.97
CA LEU A 127 22.30 6.20 -1.17
C LEU A 127 23.64 5.60 -0.74
N ASP A 128 23.70 5.06 0.48
CA ASP A 128 24.86 4.33 0.97
C ASP A 128 25.24 3.20 0.00
N PRO A 129 26.52 3.12 -0.44
CA PRO A 129 26.93 2.16 -1.46
C PRO A 129 26.88 0.69 -1.02
N ARG A 130 26.65 0.41 0.27
CA ARG A 130 26.44 -0.95 0.78
C ARG A 130 24.99 -1.42 0.62
N ALA A 131 24.04 -0.51 0.40
CA ALA A 131 22.64 -0.83 0.12
C ALA A 131 22.36 -0.83 -1.39
N SER A 132 21.32 -1.54 -1.81
CA SER A 132 20.86 -1.51 -3.20
C SER A 132 19.35 -1.34 -3.31
N GLN A 133 18.91 -0.62 -4.34
CA GLN A 133 17.48 -0.43 -4.61
C GLN A 133 16.93 -1.61 -5.40
N ILE A 134 15.71 -2.01 -5.08
CA ILE A 134 14.97 -3.05 -5.79
C ILE A 134 14.27 -2.41 -6.97
N LEU A 135 14.65 -2.85 -8.17
CA LEU A 135 13.99 -2.49 -9.42
C LEU A 135 13.53 -3.77 -10.12
N ARG A 136 12.35 -3.76 -10.73
CA ARG A 136 11.80 -4.88 -11.51
C ARG A 136 11.48 -4.46 -12.94
N ASP A 137 11.52 -5.41 -13.86
CA ASP A 137 11.16 -5.15 -15.27
C ASP A 137 9.63 -5.11 -15.51
N GLU A 138 8.84 -5.47 -14.49
CA GLU A 138 7.38 -5.49 -14.51
C GLU A 138 6.82 -4.78 -13.27
N PRO A 139 5.62 -4.16 -13.35
CA PRO A 139 4.97 -3.56 -12.18
C PRO A 139 4.76 -4.60 -11.07
N PHE A 140 4.92 -4.18 -9.81
CA PHE A 140 4.73 -5.05 -8.67
C PHE A 140 4.15 -4.27 -7.48
N ASP A 141 3.36 -4.96 -6.67
CA ASP A 141 2.86 -4.44 -5.40
C ASP A 141 3.85 -4.72 -4.26
N THR A 142 4.26 -3.68 -3.54
CA THR A 142 5.22 -3.82 -2.44
C THR A 142 4.66 -4.54 -1.21
N TYR A 143 3.34 -4.51 -1.01
CA TYR A 143 2.72 -5.22 0.09
C TYR A 143 2.52 -6.69 -0.24
N PHE A 144 2.17 -7.10 -1.47
CA PHE A 144 1.77 -8.49 -1.76
C PHE A 144 2.59 -9.26 -2.80
N ASP A 145 3.36 -8.59 -3.65
CA ASP A 145 4.19 -9.24 -4.69
C ASP A 145 5.69 -9.27 -4.33
N MET A 146 6.06 -8.62 -3.21
CA MET A 146 7.40 -8.65 -2.60
C MET A 146 7.58 -9.74 -1.54
N PRO A 147 6.60 -10.02 -0.65
CA PRO A 147 6.79 -11.03 0.39
C PRO A 147 6.91 -12.44 -0.18
N GLU A 148 8.14 -12.94 -0.25
CA GLU A 148 8.47 -14.31 -0.64
C GLU A 148 9.27 -14.99 0.47
N SER A 149 8.98 -16.27 0.73
CA SER A 149 9.69 -17.03 1.77
C SER A 149 11.19 -17.11 1.46
N SER A 150 12.02 -16.97 2.50
CA SER A 150 13.48 -17.10 2.41
C SER A 150 14.19 -16.01 1.58
N MET A 151 13.49 -14.93 1.22
CA MET A 151 14.11 -13.77 0.55
C MET A 151 14.82 -12.84 1.55
N TYR A 152 14.19 -12.59 2.70
CA TYR A 152 14.70 -11.73 3.77
C TYR A 152 14.48 -12.36 5.14
N ASP A 153 15.25 -11.92 6.12
CA ASP A 153 15.17 -12.39 7.50
C ASP A 153 14.50 -11.35 8.42
N ALA A 154 14.45 -10.09 7.97
CA ALA A 154 13.74 -9.01 8.65
C ALA A 154 13.30 -7.93 7.65
N VAL A 155 12.24 -7.21 8.01
CA VAL A 155 11.78 -5.98 7.36
C VAL A 155 11.90 -4.83 8.33
N VAL A 156 12.31 -3.67 7.83
CA VAL A 156 12.22 -2.40 8.53
C VAL A 156 11.43 -1.42 7.68
N VAL A 157 10.64 -0.58 8.33
CA VAL A 157 9.83 0.44 7.65
C VAL A 157 10.28 1.84 8.06
N VAL A 158 10.55 2.72 7.09
CA VAL A 158 11.19 4.02 7.35
C VAL A 158 10.33 5.15 6.80
N GLY A 159 10.20 6.25 7.54
CA GLY A 159 9.41 7.40 7.11
C GLY A 159 7.90 7.15 7.04
N MET A 160 7.37 6.22 7.83
CA MET A 160 5.96 5.84 7.83
C MET A 160 5.06 6.85 8.56
N HIS A 161 3.76 6.82 8.29
CA HIS A 161 2.76 7.67 8.94
C HIS A 161 1.63 6.92 9.65
N ALA A 162 0.91 7.66 10.49
CA ALA A 162 -0.26 7.17 11.21
C ALA A 162 -1.44 6.89 10.25
N LYS A 163 -2.41 6.08 10.69
CA LYS A 163 -3.61 5.77 9.89
C LYS A 163 -4.60 6.93 9.87
N THR A 164 -5.51 6.93 8.88
CA THR A 164 -6.65 7.86 8.83
C THR A 164 -7.34 7.92 10.20
N GLY A 165 -7.62 9.14 10.69
CA GLY A 165 -8.30 9.37 11.96
C GLY A 165 -7.39 9.42 13.20
N SER A 166 -6.14 8.94 13.14
CA SER A 166 -5.21 8.96 14.28
C SER A 166 -4.61 10.34 14.60
N GLY A 167 -4.77 11.31 13.69
CA GLY A 167 -4.36 12.70 13.89
C GLY A 167 -2.86 12.96 13.79
N GLY A 168 -2.09 12.02 13.26
CA GLY A 168 -0.69 12.19 12.85
C GLY A 168 -0.54 13.08 11.61
N PHE A 169 0.68 13.50 11.34
CA PHE A 169 1.02 14.28 10.15
C PHE A 169 0.80 13.45 8.89
N ALA A 170 0.05 14.00 7.93
CA ALA A 170 -0.34 13.31 6.71
C ALA A 170 -1.02 11.94 6.93
N SER A 171 -1.76 11.77 8.04
CA SER A 171 -2.42 10.51 8.37
C SER A 171 -3.34 10.00 7.26
N HIS A 172 -3.05 8.82 6.74
CA HIS A 172 -3.92 8.11 5.81
C HIS A 172 -3.63 6.60 5.81
N THR A 173 -4.40 5.83 5.04
CA THR A 173 -4.07 4.43 4.73
C THR A 173 -4.28 4.22 3.23
N PHE A 174 -3.25 3.78 2.52
CA PHE A 174 -3.19 3.53 1.07
C PHE A 174 -3.31 4.79 0.20
N THR A 175 -4.30 5.66 0.46
CA THR A 175 -4.44 6.96 -0.21
C THR A 175 -5.33 7.90 0.60
N LEU A 176 -5.54 9.12 0.12
CA LEU A 176 -6.23 10.18 0.85
C LEU A 176 -7.66 9.80 1.26
N GLY A 177 -7.95 9.88 2.56
CA GLY A 177 -9.30 9.68 3.10
C GLY A 177 -9.77 8.23 3.07
N ILE A 178 -8.84 7.26 3.09
CA ILE A 178 -9.14 5.84 3.15
C ILE A 178 -8.68 5.28 4.49
N GLU A 179 -9.54 4.50 5.14
CA GLU A 179 -9.21 3.68 6.29
C GLU A 179 -9.51 2.22 5.94
N PHE A 180 -8.53 1.34 6.12
CA PHE A 180 -8.73 -0.10 6.05
C PHE A 180 -8.94 -0.66 7.44
N GLN A 181 -9.92 -1.56 7.58
CA GLN A 181 -10.12 -2.35 8.78
C GLN A 181 -10.02 -3.83 8.45
N ILE A 182 -9.28 -4.56 9.27
CA ILE A 182 -9.12 -6.01 9.20
C ILE A 182 -9.72 -6.61 10.46
N ASN A 183 -10.74 -7.44 10.31
CA ASN A 183 -11.49 -8.05 11.41
C ASN A 183 -12.01 -7.03 12.42
N GLY A 184 -12.49 -5.87 11.94
CA GLY A 184 -13.01 -4.77 12.77
C GLY A 184 -11.96 -3.87 13.41
N HIS A 185 -10.67 -4.07 13.11
CA HIS A 185 -9.58 -3.23 13.61
C HIS A 185 -9.04 -2.33 12.50
N PRO A 186 -9.08 -0.98 12.65
CA PRO A 186 -8.43 -0.06 11.74
C PRO A 186 -6.91 -0.24 11.75
N ILE A 187 -6.29 -0.35 10.57
CA ILE A 187 -4.86 -0.62 10.43
C ILE A 187 -4.11 0.51 9.72
N THR A 188 -2.87 0.71 10.14
CA THR A 188 -1.84 1.49 9.44
C THR A 188 -1.27 0.69 8.27
N GLU A 189 -0.56 1.37 7.38
CA GLU A 189 0.24 0.67 6.38
C GLU A 189 1.40 -0.13 6.98
N THR A 190 1.95 0.32 8.11
CA THR A 190 2.97 -0.46 8.84
C THR A 190 2.39 -1.78 9.35
N GLU A 191 1.17 -1.78 9.89
CA GLU A 191 0.46 -3.01 10.27
C GLU A 191 0.11 -3.87 9.04
N LEU A 192 -0.23 -3.26 7.89
CA LEU A 192 -0.44 -3.97 6.63
C LEU A 192 0.85 -4.69 6.17
N VAL A 193 2.00 -4.02 6.25
CA VAL A 193 3.32 -4.63 6.00
C VAL A 193 3.55 -5.79 6.98
N GLY A 194 3.28 -5.59 8.27
CA GLY A 194 3.41 -6.62 9.31
C GLY A 194 2.54 -7.86 9.06
N LEU A 195 1.28 -7.66 8.69
CA LEU A 195 0.36 -8.73 8.32
C LEU A 195 0.79 -9.45 7.03
N SER A 196 1.27 -8.70 6.03
CA SER A 196 1.65 -9.28 4.75
C SER A 196 2.95 -10.09 4.83
N TRP A 197 4.02 -9.53 5.39
CA TRP A 197 5.28 -10.26 5.62
C TRP A 197 5.12 -11.38 6.65
N GLY A 198 4.18 -11.20 7.57
CA GLY A 198 3.74 -12.26 8.46
C GLY A 198 3.29 -13.52 7.74
N ARG A 199 2.69 -13.43 6.53
CA ARG A 199 2.30 -14.61 5.71
C ARG A 199 3.48 -15.50 5.37
N VAL A 200 4.67 -14.92 5.16
CA VAL A 200 5.91 -15.64 4.84
C VAL A 200 6.84 -15.82 6.04
N GLY A 201 6.39 -15.42 7.24
CA GLY A 201 7.12 -15.63 8.50
C GLY A 201 8.29 -14.68 8.72
N VAL A 202 8.34 -13.56 8.00
CA VAL A 202 9.39 -12.54 8.16
C VAL A 202 8.87 -11.42 9.06
N PRO A 203 9.58 -11.06 10.15
CA PRO A 203 9.16 -10.02 11.06
C PRO A 203 9.47 -8.62 10.52
N VAL A 204 8.56 -7.69 10.78
CA VAL A 204 8.90 -6.27 10.86
C VAL A 204 9.55 -6.05 12.23
N VAL A 205 10.73 -5.43 12.27
CA VAL A 205 11.53 -5.27 13.50
C VAL A 205 11.82 -3.82 13.86
N PHE A 206 11.62 -2.88 12.94
CA PHE A 206 11.86 -1.46 13.14
C PHE A 206 10.83 -0.63 12.37
N ALA A 207 10.42 0.48 12.96
CA ALA A 207 9.61 1.50 12.31
C ALA A 207 10.03 2.91 12.75
N SER A 208 9.85 3.90 11.88
CA SER A 208 10.04 5.31 12.23
C SER A 208 8.96 6.20 11.64
N GLY A 209 8.54 7.22 12.38
CA GLY A 209 7.51 8.17 11.97
C GLY A 209 7.25 9.22 13.05
N ASP A 210 6.02 9.73 13.13
CA ASP A 210 5.61 10.68 14.18
C ASP A 210 5.21 9.98 15.50
N ASP A 211 4.74 10.73 16.50
CA ASP A 211 4.26 10.18 17.77
C ASP A 211 2.93 9.41 17.64
N ARG A 212 2.10 9.73 16.64
CA ARG A 212 0.77 9.15 16.46
C ARG A 212 0.84 7.76 15.84
N LEU A 213 1.73 7.56 14.88
CA LEU A 213 2.06 6.22 14.41
C LEU A 213 2.63 5.38 15.55
N GLY A 214 3.46 5.96 16.43
CA GLY A 214 3.96 5.25 17.62
C GLY A 214 2.84 4.68 18.50
N ASN A 215 1.77 5.45 18.70
CA ASN A 215 0.59 4.99 19.44
C ASN A 215 -0.22 3.95 18.64
N ASP A 216 -0.33 4.11 17.32
CA ASP A 216 -1.01 3.14 16.46
C ASP A 216 -0.34 1.76 16.52
N LEU A 217 0.98 1.72 16.68
CA LEU A 217 1.79 0.50 16.69
C LEU A 217 1.91 -0.17 18.08
N GLU A 218 1.05 0.20 19.04
CA GLU A 218 0.88 -0.59 20.29
C GLU A 218 0.52 -2.07 20.01
N THR A 219 -0.01 -2.36 18.83
CA THR A 219 -0.31 -3.72 18.32
C THR A 219 0.95 -4.51 17.92
N MET A 220 2.09 -3.84 17.75
CA MET A 220 3.37 -4.42 17.33
C MET A 220 4.49 -4.16 18.36
N PRO A 221 4.32 -4.51 19.66
CA PRO A 221 5.19 -4.03 20.74
C PRO A 221 6.63 -4.54 20.73
N TRP A 222 6.99 -5.46 19.82
CA TRP A 222 8.35 -5.97 19.67
C TRP A 222 9.21 -5.12 18.74
N ILE A 223 8.61 -4.23 17.94
CA ILE A 223 9.38 -3.39 17.00
C ILE A 223 10.13 -2.30 17.75
N GLN A 224 11.32 -1.96 17.26
CA GLN A 224 12.00 -0.75 17.68
C GLN A 224 11.37 0.43 16.95
N TYR A 225 10.65 1.29 17.68
CA TYR A 225 10.01 2.47 17.12
C TYR A 225 10.84 3.73 17.41
N VAL A 226 11.07 4.55 16.38
CA VAL A 226 11.73 5.86 16.52
C VAL A 226 10.80 6.99 16.09
N THR A 227 10.39 7.80 17.05
CA THR A 227 9.65 9.05 16.80
C THR A 227 10.60 10.15 16.33
N VAL A 228 10.47 10.60 15.08
CA VAL A 228 11.34 11.66 14.51
C VAL A 228 10.74 13.07 14.55
N LYS A 229 9.43 13.16 14.81
CA LYS A 229 8.69 14.43 14.94
C LYS A 229 7.42 14.21 15.77
N THR A 230 6.79 15.30 16.21
CA THR A 230 5.52 15.25 16.93
C THR A 230 4.44 15.91 16.08
N ALA A 231 3.40 15.17 15.70
CA ALA A 231 2.31 15.72 14.91
C ALA A 231 1.44 16.65 15.75
N THR A 232 1.21 17.86 15.22
CA THR A 232 0.27 18.83 15.79
C THR A 232 -1.05 18.84 15.03
N SER A 233 -1.04 18.40 13.77
CA SER A 233 -2.23 18.11 12.97
C SER A 233 -1.86 17.23 11.76
N ALA A 234 -2.84 16.87 10.93
CA ALA A 234 -2.58 16.25 9.63
C ALA A 234 -1.73 17.11 8.68
N MET A 235 -1.53 18.39 8.97
CA MET A 235 -0.81 19.36 8.12
C MET A 235 0.45 19.93 8.74
N THR A 236 0.70 19.70 10.02
CA THR A 236 1.80 20.34 10.75
C THR A 236 2.41 19.41 11.79
N ALA A 237 3.70 19.55 12.03
CA ALA A 237 4.44 18.80 13.05
C ALA A 237 5.50 19.69 13.71
N ASP A 238 5.77 19.42 14.99
CA ASP A 238 6.92 19.95 15.70
C ASP A 238 8.13 19.05 15.43
N LEU A 239 9.18 19.63 14.85
CA LEU A 239 10.37 18.90 14.43
C LEU A 239 11.34 18.67 15.60
N ARG A 240 11.88 17.45 15.68
CA ARG A 240 13.06 17.17 16.51
C ARG A 240 14.32 17.72 15.84
N PRO A 241 15.40 18.00 16.61
CA PRO A 241 16.70 18.26 16.01
C PRO A 241 17.11 17.10 15.09
N VAL A 242 17.30 17.38 13.80
CA VAL A 242 17.52 16.35 12.77
C VAL A 242 18.70 15.44 13.09
N ALA A 243 19.79 15.99 13.64
CA ALA A 243 20.96 15.21 14.04
C ALA A 243 20.64 14.20 15.16
N GLU A 244 19.79 14.58 16.12
CA GLU A 244 19.37 13.69 17.21
C GLU A 244 18.41 12.62 16.69
N ALA A 245 17.43 13.00 15.86
CA ALA A 245 16.51 12.04 15.24
C ALA A 245 17.26 10.98 14.43
N ARG A 246 18.26 11.37 13.63
CA ARG A 246 19.08 10.43 12.85
C ARG A 246 20.02 9.57 13.70
N ALA A 247 20.55 10.10 14.80
CA ALA A 247 21.29 9.29 15.76
C ALA A 247 20.40 8.20 16.38
N ASP A 248 19.15 8.54 16.71
CA ASP A 248 18.17 7.58 17.22
C ASP A 248 17.73 6.57 16.16
N LEU A 249 17.53 6.98 14.90
CA LEU A 249 17.29 6.06 13.78
C LEU A 249 18.40 5.02 13.66
N THR A 250 19.65 5.47 13.70
CA THR A 250 20.83 4.60 13.65
C THR A 250 20.86 3.64 14.84
N ALA A 251 20.66 4.14 16.06
CA ALA A 251 20.69 3.33 17.27
C ALA A 251 19.52 2.32 17.33
N GLY A 252 18.31 2.74 16.94
CA GLY A 252 17.12 1.90 16.92
C GLY A 252 17.20 0.80 15.88
N ALA A 253 17.69 1.11 14.67
CA ALA A 253 17.89 0.10 13.62
C ALA A 253 18.92 -0.96 14.02
N ARG A 254 20.01 -0.53 14.68
CA ARG A 254 20.98 -1.45 15.27
C ARG A 254 20.35 -2.36 16.32
N GLN A 255 19.61 -1.79 17.27
CA GLN A 255 18.94 -2.55 18.32
C GLN A 255 17.90 -3.53 17.76
N ALA A 256 17.20 -3.16 16.69
CA ALA A 256 16.22 -4.02 16.03
C ALA A 256 16.88 -5.30 15.49
N VAL A 257 18.05 -5.16 14.87
CA VAL A 257 18.83 -6.30 14.40
C VAL A 257 19.39 -7.12 15.56
N GLU A 258 19.97 -6.48 16.57
CA GLU A 258 20.51 -7.17 17.75
C GLU A 258 19.43 -7.98 18.50
N ASN A 259 18.17 -7.53 18.46
CA ASN A 259 17.02 -8.17 19.10
C ASN A 259 16.20 -9.09 18.18
N LEU A 260 16.67 -9.38 16.96
CA LEU A 260 15.94 -10.14 15.94
C LEU A 260 15.42 -11.51 16.45
N THR A 261 16.13 -12.17 17.36
CA THR A 261 15.73 -13.46 17.95
C THR A 261 14.47 -13.40 18.82
N SER A 262 14.07 -12.20 19.25
CA SER A 262 12.85 -11.95 20.02
C SER A 262 11.68 -11.42 19.18
N ALA A 263 11.91 -11.24 17.87
CA ALA A 263 10.92 -10.68 16.97
C ALA A 263 9.71 -11.62 16.80
N LYS A 264 8.58 -11.02 16.44
CA LYS A 264 7.31 -11.73 16.24
C LYS A 264 6.72 -11.36 14.88
N VAL A 265 5.81 -12.19 14.40
CA VAL A 265 5.04 -11.93 13.18
C VAL A 265 3.55 -11.94 13.47
N MET A 266 2.82 -11.12 12.74
CA MET A 266 1.35 -11.07 12.77
C MET A 266 0.79 -12.08 11.77
N ARG A 267 -0.21 -12.87 12.18
CA ARG A 267 -0.90 -13.84 11.31
C ARG A 267 -2.39 -13.50 11.32
N VAL A 268 -2.92 -13.01 10.21
CA VAL A 268 -4.35 -12.65 10.13
C VAL A 268 -5.24 -13.84 10.52
N SER A 269 -6.29 -13.57 11.29
CA SER A 269 -7.34 -14.56 11.56
C SER A 269 -8.27 -14.68 10.34
N THR A 270 -8.59 -15.90 9.95
CA THR A 270 -9.45 -16.19 8.79
C THR A 270 -10.80 -16.82 9.20
N PRO A 271 -11.89 -16.56 8.47
CA PRO A 271 -11.97 -15.68 7.30
C PRO A 271 -11.83 -14.21 7.71
N VAL A 272 -11.35 -13.39 6.78
CA VAL A 272 -11.07 -11.98 7.01
C VAL A 272 -12.33 -11.16 6.77
N HIS A 273 -12.77 -10.41 7.77
CA HIS A 273 -13.79 -9.38 7.60
C HIS A 273 -13.10 -8.06 7.27
N ALA A 274 -13.16 -7.68 6.00
CA ALA A 274 -12.50 -6.48 5.48
C ALA A 274 -13.52 -5.35 5.36
N THR A 275 -13.17 -4.18 5.86
CA THR A 275 -13.98 -2.96 5.72
C THR A 275 -13.12 -1.83 5.19
N LEU A 276 -13.64 -1.11 4.20
CA LEU A 276 -13.11 0.19 3.81
C LEU A 276 -14.03 1.27 4.35
N GLN A 277 -13.52 2.16 5.17
CA GLN A 277 -14.20 3.39 5.55
C GLN A 277 -13.62 4.55 4.74
N ALA A 278 -14.49 5.32 4.09
CA ALA A 278 -14.08 6.52 3.35
C ALA A 278 -14.33 7.78 4.19
N VAL A 279 -13.42 8.73 4.08
CA VAL A 279 -13.45 10.07 4.66
C VAL A 279 -13.22 11.07 3.51
N PRO A 280 -13.89 12.24 3.49
CA PRO A 280 -13.68 13.22 2.43
C PRO A 280 -12.18 13.53 2.19
N PRO A 281 -11.73 13.63 0.93
CA PRO A 281 -12.54 13.72 -0.29
C PRO A 281 -13.00 12.37 -0.87
N ALA A 282 -12.62 11.25 -0.27
CA ALA A 282 -13.11 9.94 -0.68
C ALA A 282 -14.60 9.78 -0.30
N SER A 283 -15.36 9.07 -1.12
CA SER A 283 -16.73 8.72 -0.76
C SER A 283 -17.20 7.43 -1.44
N LEU A 284 -17.82 6.58 -0.64
CA LEU A 284 -18.50 5.36 -1.06
C LEU A 284 -20.02 5.55 -1.17
N ARG A 285 -20.53 6.78 -1.00
CA ARG A 285 -21.97 7.07 -1.00
C ARG A 285 -22.68 6.63 -2.29
N SER A 286 -21.97 6.55 -3.42
CA SER A 286 -22.53 6.00 -4.67
C SER A 286 -22.97 4.54 -4.57
N LEU A 287 -22.54 3.82 -3.52
CA LEU A 287 -22.91 2.43 -3.24
C LEU A 287 -24.09 2.32 -2.26
N GLU A 288 -24.60 3.44 -1.73
CA GLU A 288 -25.77 3.48 -0.86
C GLU A 288 -26.99 2.89 -1.59
N GLY A 289 -27.56 1.81 -1.03
CA GLY A 289 -28.71 1.12 -1.59
C GLY A 289 -28.40 0.19 -2.78
N PHE A 290 -27.13 -0.02 -3.11
CA PHE A 290 -26.75 -0.96 -4.17
C PHE A 290 -26.99 -2.42 -3.73
N PRO A 291 -27.78 -3.22 -4.48
CA PRO A 291 -28.08 -4.60 -4.07
C PRO A 291 -26.82 -5.47 -3.93
N GLY A 292 -26.69 -6.13 -2.79
CA GLY A 292 -25.58 -7.06 -2.52
C GLY A 292 -24.30 -6.41 -1.99
N ILE A 293 -24.28 -5.10 -1.79
CA ILE A 293 -23.19 -4.40 -1.12
C ILE A 293 -23.60 -4.12 0.32
N ASP A 294 -22.76 -4.54 1.27
CA ASP A 294 -22.90 -4.15 2.66
C ASP A 294 -22.32 -2.76 2.87
N TYR A 295 -23.16 -1.74 2.65
CA TYR A 295 -22.81 -0.34 2.82
C TYR A 295 -23.40 0.22 4.10
N SER A 296 -22.58 0.93 4.90
CA SER A 296 -23.06 1.71 6.04
C SER A 296 -22.15 2.91 6.31
N ASP A 297 -22.70 4.10 6.52
CA ASP A 297 -21.94 5.31 6.92
C ASP A 297 -20.63 5.56 6.13
N ASN A 298 -20.72 5.58 4.79
CA ASN A 298 -19.57 5.75 3.90
C ASN A 298 -18.49 4.65 4.03
N SER A 299 -18.88 3.47 4.53
CA SER A 299 -18.08 2.24 4.56
C SER A 299 -18.69 1.13 3.70
N VAL A 300 -17.84 0.21 3.25
CA VAL A 300 -18.24 -1.06 2.64
C VAL A 300 -17.49 -2.20 3.29
N SER A 301 -18.22 -3.26 3.65
CA SER A 301 -17.68 -4.47 4.28
C SER A 301 -17.85 -5.70 3.39
N PHE A 302 -16.94 -6.65 3.49
CA PHE A 302 -17.04 -7.97 2.86
C PHE A 302 -16.19 -9.02 3.60
N ILE A 303 -16.44 -10.29 3.30
CA ILE A 303 -15.70 -11.42 3.87
C ILE A 303 -14.80 -12.03 2.80
N ALA A 304 -13.53 -12.21 3.11
CA ALA A 304 -12.51 -12.82 2.26
C ALA A 304 -11.94 -14.09 2.91
N ALA A 305 -11.44 -15.02 2.11
CA ALA A 305 -10.84 -16.26 2.61
C ALA A 305 -9.50 -16.01 3.30
N ASP A 306 -8.72 -15.04 2.83
CA ASP A 306 -7.40 -14.69 3.34
C ASP A 306 -7.08 -13.19 3.17
N LEU A 307 -5.88 -12.79 3.62
CA LEU A 307 -5.42 -11.40 3.55
C LEU A 307 -5.25 -10.89 2.11
N ARG A 308 -4.84 -11.74 1.16
CA ARG A 308 -4.63 -11.32 -0.24
C ARG A 308 -5.96 -10.98 -0.88
N GLU A 309 -6.95 -11.85 -0.73
CA GLU A 309 -8.30 -11.59 -1.23
C GLU A 309 -8.92 -10.36 -0.55
N ALA A 310 -8.72 -10.17 0.76
CA ALA A 310 -9.14 -8.95 1.46
C ALA A 310 -8.48 -7.69 0.87
N TYR A 311 -7.17 -7.72 0.64
CA TYR A 311 -6.44 -6.59 0.06
C TYR A 311 -6.89 -6.28 -1.37
N ASP A 312 -7.05 -7.30 -2.23
CA ASP A 312 -7.51 -7.13 -3.60
C ASP A 312 -8.93 -6.53 -3.65
N GLY A 313 -9.81 -6.94 -2.73
CA GLY A 313 -11.16 -6.35 -2.59
C GLY A 313 -11.13 -4.91 -2.07
N LEU A 314 -10.32 -4.62 -1.04
CA LEU A 314 -10.19 -3.26 -0.48
C LEU A 314 -9.64 -2.28 -1.53
N THR A 315 -8.60 -2.66 -2.26
CA THR A 315 -8.01 -1.82 -3.32
C THR A 315 -8.99 -1.59 -4.48
N ALA A 316 -9.83 -2.57 -4.82
CA ALA A 316 -10.92 -2.35 -5.77
C ALA A 316 -11.96 -1.33 -5.27
N ILE A 317 -12.31 -1.38 -3.98
CA ILE A 317 -13.23 -0.42 -3.36
C ILE A 317 -12.60 0.98 -3.30
N VAL A 318 -11.28 1.10 -3.08
CA VAL A 318 -10.55 2.39 -3.17
C VAL A 318 -10.80 3.07 -4.51
N GLN A 319 -10.78 2.32 -5.62
CA GLN A 319 -11.04 2.90 -6.95
C GLN A 319 -12.44 3.53 -7.03
N VAL A 320 -13.44 2.89 -6.41
CA VAL A 320 -14.80 3.46 -6.31
C VAL A 320 -14.80 4.69 -5.42
N ALA A 321 -14.16 4.64 -4.25
CA ALA A 321 -14.12 5.74 -3.30
C ALA A 321 -13.51 7.03 -3.92
N ARG A 322 -12.47 6.86 -4.75
CA ARG A 322 -11.77 7.95 -5.45
C ARG A 322 -12.58 8.58 -6.58
N THR A 323 -13.69 7.98 -7.02
CA THR A 323 -14.59 8.61 -8.00
C THR A 323 -15.20 9.92 -7.48
N ALA A 324 -15.15 10.16 -6.17
CA ALA A 324 -15.54 11.41 -5.55
C ALA A 324 -14.48 12.52 -5.63
N TYR A 325 -13.19 12.22 -5.84
CA TYR A 325 -12.11 13.23 -5.86
C TYR A 325 -12.34 14.35 -6.89
N PRO A 326 -12.82 14.09 -8.13
CA PRO A 326 -13.10 15.15 -9.10
C PRO A 326 -14.12 16.19 -8.60
N GLN A 327 -14.88 15.94 -7.53
CA GLN A 327 -15.74 16.95 -6.93
C GLN A 327 -14.95 18.18 -6.46
N VAL A 328 -13.74 17.99 -5.92
CA VAL A 328 -12.84 19.09 -5.53
C VAL A 328 -12.46 19.94 -6.75
N MET A 329 -12.21 19.30 -7.89
CA MET A 329 -11.95 20.01 -9.15
C MET A 329 -13.17 20.84 -9.58
N PHE A 330 -14.37 20.26 -9.50
CA PHE A 330 -15.60 20.98 -9.87
C PHE A 330 -15.92 22.14 -8.94
N GLU A 331 -15.66 22.01 -7.63
CA GLU A 331 -15.76 23.10 -6.66
C GLU A 331 -14.82 24.24 -7.00
N LEU A 332 -13.57 23.92 -7.32
CA LEU A 332 -12.58 24.91 -7.76
C LEU A 332 -13.01 25.62 -9.05
N LEU A 333 -13.50 24.87 -10.04
CA LEU A 333 -13.91 25.42 -11.34
C LEU A 333 -15.11 26.35 -11.22
N ARG A 334 -16.10 26.05 -10.36
CA ARG A 334 -17.26 26.92 -10.12
C ARG A 334 -16.87 28.33 -9.66
N GLY A 335 -15.72 28.49 -9.01
CA GLY A 335 -15.19 29.78 -8.59
C GLY A 335 -14.45 30.57 -9.67
N LYS A 336 -14.28 30.03 -10.89
CA LYS A 336 -13.48 30.66 -11.96
C LYS A 336 -14.36 31.44 -12.95
N PRO A 337 -13.83 32.51 -13.58
CA PRO A 337 -14.45 33.08 -14.77
C PRO A 337 -14.62 32.01 -15.85
N ASN A 338 -15.73 32.06 -16.59
CA ASN A 338 -16.08 31.09 -17.65
C ASN A 338 -16.38 29.65 -17.19
N ALA A 339 -16.58 29.39 -15.90
CA ALA A 339 -16.91 28.05 -15.39
C ALA A 339 -18.04 27.37 -16.19
N GLN A 340 -19.14 28.09 -16.46
CA GLN A 340 -20.27 27.57 -17.22
C GLN A 340 -19.88 27.13 -18.63
N ALA A 341 -19.09 27.93 -19.36
CA ALA A 341 -18.64 27.58 -20.70
C ALA A 341 -17.77 26.33 -20.70
N THR A 342 -16.88 26.19 -19.70
CA THR A 342 -16.07 24.98 -19.51
C THR A 342 -16.94 23.75 -19.24
N PHE A 343 -18.00 23.89 -18.42
CA PHE A 343 -18.94 22.80 -18.17
C PHE A 343 -19.75 22.41 -19.42
N ASP A 344 -20.20 23.38 -20.22
CA ASP A 344 -20.94 23.15 -21.46
C ASP A 344 -20.05 22.45 -22.51
N GLU A 345 -18.78 22.86 -22.63
CA GLU A 345 -17.82 22.19 -23.50
C GLU A 345 -17.56 20.75 -23.02
N TYR A 346 -17.32 20.55 -21.72
CA TYR A 346 -17.14 19.22 -21.16
C TYR A 346 -18.34 18.29 -21.47
N SER A 347 -19.57 18.77 -21.25
CA SER A 347 -20.78 17.99 -21.55
C SER A 347 -20.90 17.68 -23.04
N THR A 348 -20.59 18.63 -23.92
CA THR A 348 -20.59 18.44 -25.37
C THR A 348 -19.59 17.35 -25.77
N ARG A 349 -18.36 17.42 -25.25
CA ARG A 349 -17.29 16.45 -25.51
C ARG A 349 -17.62 15.04 -25.04
N LEU A 350 -18.31 14.90 -23.90
CA LEU A 350 -18.81 13.60 -23.43
C LEU A 350 -19.79 12.97 -24.42
N THR A 351 -20.77 13.75 -24.88
CA THR A 351 -21.76 13.28 -25.86
C THR A 351 -21.11 12.96 -27.20
N GLU A 352 -20.25 13.84 -27.70
CA GLU A 352 -19.51 13.61 -28.95
C GLU A 352 -18.68 12.32 -28.89
N ARG A 353 -17.96 12.08 -27.78
CA ARG A 353 -17.15 10.89 -27.59
C ARG A 353 -17.99 9.60 -27.60
N TRP A 354 -19.14 9.60 -26.94
CA TRP A 354 -20.06 8.46 -26.99
C TRP A 354 -20.59 8.23 -28.41
N LEU A 355 -21.05 9.28 -29.09
CA LEU A 355 -21.55 9.19 -30.46
C LEU A 355 -20.47 8.74 -31.44
N ASP A 356 -19.23 9.18 -31.27
CA ASP A 356 -18.09 8.75 -32.08
C ASP A 356 -17.78 7.26 -31.86
N PHE A 357 -17.87 6.76 -30.63
CA PHE A 357 -17.68 5.34 -30.33
C PHE A 357 -18.77 4.49 -31.00
N GLU A 358 -20.04 4.82 -30.78
CA GLU A 358 -21.18 4.13 -31.39
C GLU A 358 -21.17 4.20 -32.93
N SER A 359 -20.56 5.25 -33.49
CA SER A 359 -20.42 5.41 -34.94
C SER A 359 -19.15 4.78 -35.52
N GLY A 360 -18.31 4.12 -34.71
CA GLY A 360 -17.02 3.56 -35.15
C GLY A 360 -15.99 4.62 -35.61
N ARG A 361 -16.18 5.89 -35.23
CA ARG A 361 -15.26 7.00 -35.53
C ARG A 361 -14.23 7.22 -34.43
N TRP A 362 -14.55 6.82 -33.20
CA TRP A 362 -13.65 7.02 -32.08
C TRP A 362 -12.39 6.17 -32.24
N ARG A 363 -11.25 6.79 -32.00
CA ARG A 363 -9.96 6.11 -31.85
C ARG A 363 -9.37 6.50 -30.49
N PRO A 364 -8.83 5.54 -29.72
CA PRO A 364 -8.07 5.89 -28.54
C PRO A 364 -6.91 6.82 -28.95
N PRO A 365 -6.54 7.79 -28.10
CA PRO A 365 -5.31 8.55 -28.31
C PRO A 365 -4.15 7.59 -28.55
N GLU A 366 -3.23 7.94 -29.46
CA GLU A 366 -1.98 7.19 -29.57
C GLU A 366 -1.26 7.27 -28.22
N ASP A 367 -0.88 6.11 -27.69
CA ASP A 367 -0.07 6.03 -26.48
C ASP A 367 1.25 6.72 -26.78
N VAL A 368 1.43 7.94 -26.26
CA VAL A 368 2.68 8.69 -26.39
C VAL A 368 3.66 8.16 -25.35
N THR A 369 3.88 6.86 -25.32
CA THR A 369 4.87 6.22 -24.44
C THR A 369 5.90 5.53 -25.31
N SER A 370 7.12 6.06 -25.31
CA SER A 370 8.25 5.39 -25.95
C SER A 370 8.54 4.09 -25.19
N PRO A 371 8.79 2.96 -25.87
CA PRO A 371 9.09 1.68 -25.25
C PRO A 371 10.55 1.66 -24.78
N GLY A 372 10.91 2.57 -23.87
CA GLY A 372 12.13 2.39 -23.08
C GLY A 372 11.97 1.16 -22.18
N LEU A 373 13.08 0.54 -21.78
CA LEU A 373 13.09 -0.43 -20.68
C LEU A 373 12.65 0.32 -19.41
N ARG A 374 11.35 0.27 -19.11
CA ARG A 374 10.78 0.87 -17.91
C ARG A 374 11.04 -0.09 -16.76
N GLN A 375 11.94 0.29 -15.86
CA GLN A 375 12.08 -0.41 -14.59
C GLN A 375 11.11 0.22 -13.58
N TYR A 376 10.47 -0.64 -12.79
CA TYR A 376 9.53 -0.29 -11.74
C TYR A 376 10.26 -0.36 -10.41
N HIS A 377 10.01 0.60 -9.52
CA HIS A 377 10.74 0.76 -8.24
C HIS A 377 9.86 0.53 -7.01
N GLY A 378 8.55 0.40 -7.19
CA GLY A 378 7.61 0.35 -6.09
C GLY A 378 6.20 0.77 -6.50
N TYR A 379 5.37 1.02 -5.47
CA TYR A 379 3.91 1.25 -5.45
C TYR A 379 3.23 1.63 -6.78
N ARG A 380 2.09 0.98 -7.07
CA ARG A 380 1.40 0.97 -8.36
C ARG A 380 0.40 2.12 -8.58
#